data_AF-A0A4V2ZTN2-F1
#
_entry.id   AF-A0A4V2ZTN2-F1
#
_cell.length_a   1.000
_cell.length_b   1.000
_cell.length_c   1.000
_cell.angle_alpha   90.00
_cell.angle_beta   90.00
_cell.angle_gamma   90.00
#
_symmetry.space_group_name_H-M   'P 1'
#
loop_
_entity.id
_entity.type
_entity.pdbx_description
1 polymer ?
#
loop_
_entity_poly.entity_id
_entity_poly.type
_entity_poly.pdbx_seq_one_letter_code
_entity_poly.pdbx_strand_id
1 'polypeptide(L)'
;MDYFGNDKRSEPDYRRLRRIPSEQGQANIERDRVEFYCGDWKEVLERGPFCFIFADAADAKRDNPDKLFGALEAGGMLVMDDFTPEPYWPEDWKGKPDRVRHYWLNHPQLAATEILVTPREAVIIASKLSDEDI
;
A
#
# COMPACT_ATOMS: atom_id res chain seq x y z
N MET A 1 0.79 9.40 14.14
CA MET A 1 -0.27 9.88 13.23
C MET A 1 0.46 10.34 11.98
N ASP A 2 -0.05 10.15 10.77
CA ASP A 2 0.54 10.54 9.47
C ASP A 2 -0.63 10.91 8.54
N TYR A 3 -0.50 11.95 7.69
CA TYR A 3 -1.56 12.34 6.74
C TYR A 3 -1.43 11.55 5.44
N PHE A 4 -2.26 10.54 5.31
CA PHE A 4 -2.66 10.00 4.01
C PHE A 4 -3.62 11.00 3.38
N GLY A 5 -3.42 11.32 2.11
CA GLY A 5 -4.21 12.30 1.38
C GLY A 5 -5.65 11.83 1.33
N ASN A 6 -6.48 12.28 2.26
CA ASN A 6 -7.92 12.03 2.20
C ASN A 6 -8.54 12.99 1.18
N ASP A 7 -8.00 13.02 -0.05
CA ASP A 7 -8.72 13.55 -1.20
C ASP A 7 -9.75 12.48 -1.58
N LYS A 8 -10.90 12.55 -0.89
CA LYS A 8 -12.12 11.93 -1.36
C LYS A 8 -12.52 12.61 -2.68
N ARG A 9 -11.81 12.31 -3.78
CA ARG A 9 -12.42 12.42 -5.10
C ARG A 9 -13.73 11.68 -5.01
N SER A 10 -14.82 12.41 -5.29
CA SER A 10 -16.21 11.96 -5.28
C SER A 10 -16.30 10.44 -5.36
N GLU A 11 -16.83 9.79 -4.32
CA GLU A 11 -17.08 8.34 -4.30
C GLU A 11 -17.64 7.95 -5.68
N PRO A 12 -16.99 7.03 -6.42
CA PRO A 12 -17.60 6.42 -7.57
C PRO A 12 -18.99 5.94 -7.15
N ASP A 13 -20.02 6.18 -7.98
CA ASP A 13 -21.34 5.64 -7.70
C ASP A 13 -21.30 4.11 -7.81
N TYR A 14 -20.93 3.44 -6.72
CA TYR A 14 -20.84 1.98 -6.63
C TYR A 14 -22.22 1.32 -6.73
N ARG A 15 -23.33 2.08 -6.85
CA ARG A 15 -24.69 1.54 -6.96
C ARG A 15 -24.92 0.71 -8.22
N ARG A 16 -23.96 0.65 -9.16
CA ARG A 16 -23.98 -0.29 -10.29
C ARG A 16 -23.16 -1.57 -10.09
N LEU A 17 -22.38 -1.68 -9.02
CA LEU A 17 -21.89 -2.97 -8.55
C LEU A 17 -22.99 -3.55 -7.67
N ARG A 18 -23.49 -4.75 -8.01
CA ARG A 18 -24.53 -5.42 -7.21
C ARG A 18 -24.05 -5.47 -5.77
N ARG A 19 -24.76 -4.77 -4.87
CA ARG A 19 -24.56 -4.86 -3.43
C ARG A 19 -24.82 -6.31 -3.04
N ILE A 20 -23.75 -7.09 -2.80
CA ILE A 20 -23.88 -8.44 -2.24
C ILE A 20 -24.33 -8.25 -0.79
N PRO A 21 -25.46 -8.84 -0.36
CA PRO A 21 -25.96 -8.71 1.00
C PRO A 21 -24.89 -9.15 2.00
N SER A 22 -24.71 -8.34 3.04
CA SER A 22 -23.75 -8.56 4.13
C SER A 22 -24.29 -9.57 5.13
N GLU A 23 -24.53 -10.80 4.70
CA GLU A 23 -24.82 -11.91 5.60
C GLU A 23 -23.92 -13.10 5.23
N GLN A 24 -22.94 -13.35 6.10
CA GLN A 24 -22.01 -14.48 6.14
C GLN A 24 -20.77 -14.35 5.23
N GLY A 25 -19.61 -14.54 5.87
CA GLY A 25 -18.28 -14.23 5.37
C GLY A 25 -17.76 -15.14 4.26
N GLN A 26 -16.61 -14.72 3.72
CA GLN A 26 -15.77 -15.48 2.77
C GLN A 26 -16.48 -15.89 1.49
N ALA A 27 -16.65 -14.92 0.58
CA ALA A 27 -16.95 -15.21 -0.82
C ALA A 27 -15.74 -14.80 -1.68
N ASN A 28 -14.95 -15.80 -2.11
CA ASN A 28 -13.94 -15.57 -3.13
C ASN A 28 -14.63 -15.52 -4.49
N ILE A 29 -14.45 -14.41 -5.21
CA ILE A 29 -14.92 -14.32 -6.60
C ILE A 29 -13.72 -14.59 -7.48
N GLU A 30 -13.80 -15.63 -8.31
CA GLU A 30 -12.78 -15.92 -9.31
C GLU A 30 -13.21 -15.37 -10.68
N ARG A 31 -12.27 -14.69 -11.33
CA ARG A 31 -12.22 -14.47 -12.78
C ARG A 31 -10.91 -15.08 -13.25
N ASP A 32 -10.77 -15.42 -14.53
CA ASP A 32 -9.65 -16.21 -15.08
C ASP A 32 -8.22 -15.76 -14.68
N ARG A 33 -8.04 -14.55 -14.10
CA ARG A 33 -6.76 -14.01 -13.58
C ARG A 33 -6.89 -13.18 -12.29
N VAL A 34 -8.05 -13.20 -11.61
CA VAL A 34 -8.30 -12.37 -10.42
C VAL A 34 -9.07 -13.18 -9.38
N GLU A 35 -8.53 -13.24 -8.17
CA GLU A 35 -9.22 -13.78 -7.00
C GLU A 35 -9.46 -12.64 -6.00
N PHE A 36 -10.70 -12.46 -5.60
CA PHE A 36 -11.08 -11.47 -4.59
C PHE A 36 -11.12 -12.11 -3.22
N TYR A 37 -10.58 -11.42 -2.22
CA TYR A 37 -10.63 -11.82 -0.82
C TYR A 37 -11.33 -10.74 -0.01
N CYS A 38 -12.31 -11.14 0.79
CA CYS A 38 -13.04 -10.24 1.68
C CYS A 38 -12.66 -10.56 3.13
N GLY A 39 -11.75 -9.79 3.71
CA GLY A 39 -11.21 -10.01 5.06
C GLY A 39 -10.13 -9.00 5.42
N ASP A 40 -9.35 -9.28 6.47
CA ASP A 40 -8.12 -8.52 6.74
C ASP A 40 -7.10 -8.81 5.63
N TRP A 41 -6.45 -7.79 5.10
CA TRP A 41 -5.43 -7.94 4.06
C TRP A 41 -4.30 -8.88 4.49
N LYS A 42 -4.04 -9.01 5.80
CA LYS A 42 -3.03 -9.94 6.33
C LYS A 42 -3.32 -11.40 6.01
N GLU A 43 -4.60 -11.76 5.84
CA GLU A 43 -5.00 -13.13 5.48
C GLU A 43 -4.49 -13.51 4.08
N VAL A 44 -4.31 -12.55 3.17
CA VAL A 44 -3.80 -12.83 1.82
C VAL A 44 -2.30 -13.13 1.81
N LEU A 45 -1.57 -12.71 2.85
CA LEU A 45 -0.10 -12.84 2.89
C LEU A 45 0.35 -14.30 2.97
N GLU A 46 -0.50 -15.21 3.42
CA GLU A 46 -0.24 -16.66 3.44
C GLU A 46 -0.03 -17.25 2.03
N ARG A 47 -0.44 -16.52 0.98
CA ARG A 47 -0.24 -16.94 -0.42
C ARG A 47 1.04 -16.40 -1.04
N GLY A 48 1.76 -15.56 -0.32
CA GLY A 48 3.06 -15.06 -0.73
C GLY A 48 4.18 -16.10 -0.59
N PRO A 49 5.43 -15.69 -0.84
CA PRO A 49 5.81 -14.31 -1.18
C PRO A 49 5.34 -13.93 -2.60
N PHE A 50 5.14 -12.64 -2.83
CA PHE A 50 4.66 -12.10 -4.09
C PHE A 50 5.79 -11.40 -4.86
N CYS A 51 5.81 -11.56 -6.18
CA CYS A 51 6.70 -10.84 -7.09
C CYS A 51 6.31 -9.37 -7.31
N PHE A 52 5.05 -9.02 -7.03
CA PHE A 52 4.53 -7.67 -7.15
C PHE A 52 3.47 -7.41 -6.11
N ILE A 53 3.58 -6.30 -5.37
CA ILE A 53 2.59 -5.84 -4.42
C ILE A 53 2.23 -4.39 -4.72
N PHE A 54 0.94 -4.12 -4.89
CA PHE A 54 0.38 -2.77 -4.86
C PHE A 54 -0.29 -2.57 -3.49
N ALA A 55 0.29 -1.72 -2.65
CA ALA A 55 -0.18 -1.47 -1.30
C ALA A 55 -0.97 -0.15 -1.24
N ASP A 56 -2.29 -0.27 -1.13
CA ASP A 56 -3.20 0.84 -0.81
C ASP A 56 -3.92 0.60 0.52
N ALA A 57 -3.13 0.38 1.57
CA ALA A 57 -3.61 0.22 2.92
C ALA A 57 -2.68 0.96 3.89
N ALA A 58 -3.23 1.97 4.60
CA ALA A 58 -2.47 2.74 5.58
C ALA A 58 -1.85 1.84 6.68
N ASP A 59 -2.58 0.82 7.14
CA ASP A 59 -2.11 -0.18 8.10
C ASP A 59 -0.85 -0.91 7.61
N ALA A 60 -0.83 -1.34 6.34
CA ALA A 60 0.30 -2.04 5.76
C ALA A 60 1.54 -1.15 5.61
N LYS A 61 1.35 0.13 5.27
CA LYS A 61 2.44 1.10 5.07
C LYS A 61 3.05 1.58 6.39
N ARG A 62 2.24 1.70 7.45
CA ARG A 62 2.62 2.37 8.70
C ARG A 62 2.74 1.46 9.91
N ASP A 63 1.70 0.66 10.16
CA ASP A 63 1.54 -0.05 11.43
C ASP A 63 2.05 -1.50 11.35
N ASN A 64 2.07 -2.07 10.14
CA ASN A 64 2.54 -3.42 9.86
C ASN A 64 3.54 -3.48 8.66
N PRO A 65 4.54 -2.59 8.58
CA PRO A 65 5.43 -2.52 7.43
C PRO A 65 6.30 -3.78 7.27
N ASP A 66 6.71 -4.41 8.38
CA ASP A 66 7.49 -5.65 8.35
C ASP A 66 6.72 -6.83 7.73
N LYS A 67 5.40 -6.90 7.96
CA LYS A 67 4.55 -7.94 7.35
C LYS A 67 4.42 -7.73 5.85
N LEU A 68 4.26 -6.48 5.42
CA LEU A 68 4.20 -6.13 4.01
C LEU A 68 5.54 -6.42 3.32
N PHE A 69 6.66 -6.06 3.96
CA PHE A 69 8.01 -6.36 3.46
C PHE A 69 8.27 -7.88 3.37
N GLY A 70 7.91 -8.64 4.40
CA GLY A 70 8.08 -10.09 4.42
C GLY A 70 7.24 -10.83 3.37
N ALA A 71 6.14 -10.24 2.92
CA ALA A 71 5.31 -10.79 1.85
C ALA A 71 5.88 -10.56 0.45
N LEU A 72 6.91 -9.71 0.30
CA LEU A 72 7.57 -9.45 -0.98
C LEU A 72 8.76 -10.40 -1.17
N GLU A 73 8.85 -11.07 -2.31
CA GLU A 73 10.01 -11.92 -2.65
C GLU A 73 11.24 -11.09 -2.99
N ALA A 74 12.46 -11.66 -2.88
CA ALA A 74 13.66 -11.04 -3.41
C ALA A 74 13.53 -10.75 -4.93
N GLY A 75 13.90 -9.54 -5.35
CA GLY A 75 13.69 -9.04 -6.71
C GLY A 75 12.26 -8.54 -6.97
N GLY A 76 11.31 -8.81 -6.08
CA GLY A 76 9.93 -8.36 -6.19
C GLY A 76 9.81 -6.82 -6.12
N MET A 77 8.70 -6.31 -6.65
CA MET A 77 8.40 -4.88 -6.70
C MET A 77 7.22 -4.52 -5.78
N LEU A 78 7.41 -3.48 -4.96
CA LEU A 78 6.38 -2.87 -4.13
C LEU A 78 6.07 -1.47 -4.67
N VAL A 79 4.78 -1.20 -4.85
CA VAL A 79 4.25 0.14 -5.15
C VAL A 79 3.35 0.56 -3.99
N MET A 80 3.64 1.70 -3.39
CA MET A 80 2.79 2.33 -2.38
C MET A 80 2.26 3.66 -2.92
N ASP A 81 0.94 3.76 -3.02
CA ASP A 81 0.23 4.94 -3.54
C ASP A 81 -0.16 5.92 -2.41
N ASP A 82 -0.86 7.00 -2.75
CA ASP A 82 -1.49 7.96 -1.83
C ASP A 82 -0.51 8.76 -0.96
N PHE A 83 0.62 9.17 -1.55
CA PHE A 83 1.54 10.11 -0.91
C PHE A 83 1.28 11.53 -1.41
N THR A 84 1.16 12.47 -0.48
CA THR A 84 1.17 13.91 -0.78
C THR A 84 2.61 14.43 -0.66
N PRO A 85 3.17 15.17 -1.64
CA PRO A 85 4.48 15.80 -1.49
C PRO A 85 4.49 16.86 -0.37
N GLU A 86 5.61 16.99 0.34
CA GLU A 86 5.74 17.86 1.54
C GLU A 86 5.22 19.30 1.36
N PRO A 87 5.47 20.00 0.23
CA PRO A 87 4.95 21.37 0.04
C PRO A 87 3.41 21.47 0.09
N TYR A 88 2.71 20.35 -0.10
CA TYR A 88 1.25 20.26 -0.10
C TYR A 88 0.69 19.59 1.16
N TRP A 89 1.52 19.30 2.17
CA TRP A 89 1.03 18.78 3.44
C TRP A 89 0.11 19.80 4.14
N PRO A 90 -0.91 19.32 4.88
CA PRO A 90 -1.74 20.21 5.72
C PRO A 90 -0.90 20.92 6.78
N GLU A 91 -1.40 22.06 7.29
CA GLU A 91 -0.64 22.88 8.25
C GLU A 91 -0.24 22.09 9.51
N ASP A 92 -1.14 21.26 10.03
CA ASP A 92 -0.87 20.40 11.19
C ASP A 92 0.24 19.37 10.95
N TRP A 93 0.70 19.19 9.71
CA TRP A 93 1.72 18.23 9.30
C TRP A 93 3.07 18.86 8.98
N LYS A 94 3.11 20.16 8.73
CA LYS A 94 4.35 20.85 8.35
C LYS A 94 5.40 20.74 9.45
N GLY A 95 6.62 20.35 9.06
CA GLY A 95 7.76 20.17 9.96
C GLY A 95 7.70 18.91 10.84
N LYS A 96 6.70 18.04 10.68
CA LYS A 96 6.66 16.75 11.38
C LYS A 96 7.43 15.69 10.58
N PRO A 97 8.09 14.72 11.26
CA PRO A 97 8.72 13.61 10.58
C PRO A 97 7.67 12.71 9.91
N ASP A 98 7.92 12.30 8.67
CA ASP A 98 7.15 11.27 7.98
C ASP A 98 7.80 9.91 8.22
N ARG A 99 7.20 9.12 9.11
CA ARG A 99 7.74 7.81 9.50
C ARG A 99 7.63 6.78 8.40
N VAL A 100 6.62 6.90 7.53
CA VAL A 100 6.41 5.97 6.40
C VAL A 100 7.51 6.19 5.37
N ARG A 101 7.70 7.43 4.91
CA ARG A 101 8.81 7.78 4.00
C ARG A 101 10.16 7.40 4.59
N HIS A 102 10.40 7.74 5.86
CA HIS A 102 11.65 7.41 6.51
C HIS A 102 11.92 5.91 6.50
N TYR A 103 10.94 5.09 6.87
CA TYR A 103 11.08 3.63 6.89
C TYR A 103 11.38 3.08 5.49
N TRP A 104 10.51 3.36 4.52
CA TRP A 104 10.57 2.70 3.21
C TRP A 104 11.71 3.20 2.31
N LEU A 105 12.02 4.50 2.34
CA LEU A 105 13.09 5.07 1.52
C LEU A 105 14.50 4.79 2.06
N ASN A 106 14.62 4.41 3.34
CA ASN A 106 15.91 4.12 3.97
C ASN A 106 16.01 2.65 4.43
N HIS A 107 15.10 1.79 4.00
CA HIS A 107 15.14 0.38 4.37
C HIS A 107 16.39 -0.29 3.75
N PRO A 108 17.25 -0.97 4.53
CA PRO A 108 18.55 -1.44 4.06
C PRO A 108 18.46 -2.49 2.94
N GLN A 109 17.35 -3.24 2.90
CA GLN A 109 17.10 -4.29 1.90
C GLN A 109 16.19 -3.83 0.75
N LEU A 110 15.89 -2.53 0.63
CA LEU A 110 15.11 -1.99 -0.49
C LEU A 110 15.94 -0.99 -1.31
N ALA A 111 15.89 -1.15 -2.64
CA ALA A 111 16.13 -0.04 -3.53
C ALA A 111 14.80 0.70 -3.74
N ALA A 112 14.63 1.85 -3.10
CA ALA A 112 13.39 2.61 -3.10
C ALA A 112 13.58 4.04 -3.60
N THR A 113 12.56 4.57 -4.28
CA THR A 113 12.49 5.98 -4.66
C THR A 113 11.05 6.48 -4.63
N GLU A 114 10.88 7.75 -4.32
CA GLU A 114 9.61 8.46 -4.54
C GLU A 114 9.56 8.99 -5.98
N ILE A 115 8.38 8.93 -6.60
CA ILE A 115 8.10 9.49 -7.92
C ILE A 115 6.87 10.37 -7.81
N LEU A 116 6.98 11.61 -8.27
CA LEU A 116 5.82 12.47 -8.49
C LEU A 116 5.05 11.97 -9.70
N VAL A 117 3.79 11.55 -9.50
CA VAL A 117 2.88 11.17 -10.60
C VAL A 117 2.10 12.38 -11.10
N THR A 118 1.89 13.35 -10.23
CA THR A 118 1.47 14.72 -10.55
C THR A 118 2.24 15.70 -9.65
N PRO A 119 2.13 17.02 -9.85
CA PRO A 119 2.73 17.96 -8.91
C PRO A 119 2.25 17.81 -7.45
N ARG A 120 1.08 17.19 -7.22
CA ARG A 120 0.45 17.09 -5.89
C ARG A 120 0.32 15.66 -5.35
N GLU A 121 0.71 14.66 -6.14
CA GLU A 121 0.56 13.25 -5.82
C GLU A 121 1.86 12.52 -6.12
N ALA A 122 2.24 11.63 -5.23
CA ALA A 122 3.45 10.84 -5.30
C ALA A 122 3.16 9.38 -4.99
N VAL A 123 4.05 8.53 -5.49
CA VAL A 123 4.10 7.10 -5.14
C VAL A 123 5.51 6.77 -4.69
N ILE A 124 5.65 5.80 -3.80
CA ILE A 124 6.94 5.17 -3.53
C ILE A 124 6.97 3.85 -4.28
N ILE A 125 8.02 3.64 -5.07
CA ILE A 125 8.34 2.36 -5.70
C ILE A 125 9.60 1.80 -5.06
N ALA A 126 9.58 0.50 -4.77
CA ALA A 126 10.70 -0.20 -4.17
C ALA A 126 10.90 -1.57 -4.80
N SER A 127 12.15 -2.05 -4.84
CA SER A 127 12.48 -3.43 -5.13
C SER A 127 13.25 -4.06 -3.98
N LYS A 128 12.91 -5.29 -3.60
CA LYS A 128 13.61 -6.04 -2.56
C LYS A 128 14.92 -6.58 -3.10
N LEU A 129 16.02 -6.28 -2.42
CA LEU A 129 17.36 -6.64 -2.89
C LEU A 129 17.71 -8.11 -2.63
N SER A 130 17.31 -8.64 -1.47
CA SER A 130 17.63 -10.00 -1.02
C SER A 130 16.64 -10.49 0.02
N ASP A 131 16.56 -11.82 0.19
CA ASP A 131 15.86 -12.46 1.32
C ASP A 131 16.79 -12.69 2.53
N GLU A 132 18.09 -12.48 2.38
CA GLU A 132 19.07 -12.56 3.47
C GLU A 132 19.08 -11.25 4.27
N ASP A 133 19.07 -11.37 5.60
CA ASP A 133 19.32 -10.26 6.52
C ASP A 133 20.75 -9.76 6.32
N ILE A 134 20.90 -8.48 5.95
CA ILE A 134 22.19 -7.80 5.72
C ILE A 134 22.71 -7.19 7.02
#